data_AF-C6KUN0-F1
#
_entry.id   AF-C6KUN0-F1
#
_cell.length_a   1.000
_cell.length_b   1.000
_cell.length_c   1.000
_cell.angle_alpha   90.00
_cell.angle_beta   90.00
_cell.angle_gamma   90.00
#
_symmetry.space_group_name_H-M   'P 1'
#
loop_
_entity.id
_entity.type
_entity.pdbx_description
1 polymer ?
#
loop_
_entity_poly.entity_id
_entity_poly.type
_entity_poly.pdbx_seq_one_letter_code
_entity_poly.pdbx_strand_id
1 'polypeptide(L)'
;TALANVRLRLDTLRASFDAYAEQLEAWTDQKHHVASDAERERMFALRAHIAREAMLIAVDVQTMAGGSAIFKGDPIERFTRDLITIATHTTHLYEDALQGYGKALMGIGAHPLW
;
A
#
# COMPACT_ATOMS: atom_id res chain seq x y z
N THR A 1 -10.89 22.21 2.08
CA THR A 1 -10.29 21.32 3.10
C THR A 1 -10.11 19.90 2.58
N ALA A 2 -11.12 19.29 1.96
CA ALA A 2 -11.06 17.92 1.46
C ALA A 2 -9.91 17.65 0.44
N LEU A 3 -9.72 18.53 -0.55
CA LEU A 3 -8.60 18.42 -1.49
C LEU A 3 -7.23 18.54 -0.81
N ALA A 4 -7.09 19.42 0.19
CA ALA A 4 -5.84 19.56 0.95
C ALA A 4 -5.52 18.29 1.75
N ASN A 5 -6.54 17.65 2.34
CA ASN A 5 -6.38 16.36 3.02
C ASN A 5 -5.95 15.25 2.06
N VAL A 6 -6.59 15.16 0.89
CA VAL A 6 -6.18 14.20 -0.17
C VAL A 6 -4.73 14.44 -0.59
N ARG A 7 -4.35 15.70 -0.82
CA ARG A 7 -2.98 16.05 -1.19
C ARG A 7 -1.97 15.62 -0.12
N LEU A 8 -2.25 15.92 1.14
CA LEU A 8 -1.38 15.54 2.25
C LEU A 8 -1.22 14.01 2.35
N ARG A 9 -2.33 13.27 2.24
CA ARG A 9 -2.29 11.80 2.27
C ARG A 9 -1.51 11.22 1.09
N LEU A 10 -1.65 11.80 -0.10
CA LEU A 10 -0.89 11.38 -1.28
C LEU A 10 0.62 11.64 -1.09
N ASP A 11 0.99 12.78 -0.49
CA ASP A 11 2.39 13.11 -0.20
C ASP A 11 2.98 12.13 0.84
N THR A 12 2.24 11.80 1.90
CA THR A 12 2.65 10.76 2.87
C THR A 12 2.78 9.39 2.21
N LEU A 13 1.83 9.01 1.37
CA LEU A 13 1.85 7.74 0.66
C LEU A 13 3.04 7.63 -0.28
N ARG A 14 3.38 8.72 -0.96
CA ARG A 14 4.57 8.81 -1.81
C ARG A 14 5.85 8.63 -1.00
N ALA A 15 5.97 9.28 0.15
CA ALA A 15 7.11 9.08 1.05
C ALA A 15 7.23 7.62 1.53
N SER A 16 6.12 6.95 1.81
CA SER A 16 6.11 5.52 2.15
C SER A 16 6.58 4.64 0.98
N PHE A 17 6.20 4.98 -0.24
CA PHE A 17 6.67 4.28 -1.45
C PHE A 17 8.15 4.53 -1.71
N ASP A 18 8.61 5.77 -1.59
CA ASP A 18 10.02 6.13 -1.77
C ASP A 18 10.88 5.37 -0.75
N ALA A 19 10.47 5.31 0.53
CA ALA A 19 11.14 4.51 1.55
C ALA A 19 11.17 3.00 1.24
N TYR A 20 10.13 2.46 0.61
CA TYR A 20 10.11 1.07 0.14
C TYR A 20 11.13 0.86 -0.99
N ALA A 21 11.14 1.74 -1.99
CA ALA A 21 12.05 1.66 -3.13
C ALA A 21 13.52 1.81 -2.68
N GLU A 22 13.82 2.83 -1.87
CA GLU A 22 15.14 3.08 -1.30
C GLU A 22 15.67 1.87 -0.52
N GLN A 23 14.81 1.17 0.24
CA GLN A 23 15.22 -0.03 0.96
C GLN A 23 15.63 -1.17 0.02
N LEU A 24 14.91 -1.35 -1.09
CA LEU A 24 15.24 -2.37 -2.10
C LEU A 24 16.53 -2.02 -2.85
N GLU A 25 16.72 -0.74 -3.19
CA GLU A 25 17.95 -0.24 -3.81
C GLU A 25 19.14 -0.44 -2.86
N ALA A 26 18.98 -0.07 -1.58
CA ALA A 26 20.01 -0.26 -0.57
C ALA A 26 20.41 -1.73 -0.40
N TRP A 27 19.44 -2.66 -0.38
CA TRP A 27 19.73 -4.09 -0.33
C TRP A 27 20.46 -4.58 -1.58
N THR A 28 20.13 -4.02 -2.75
CA THR A 28 20.82 -4.34 -4.00
C THR A 28 22.28 -3.90 -3.95
N ASP A 29 22.55 -2.67 -3.53
CA ASP A 29 23.91 -2.10 -3.43
C ASP A 29 24.76 -2.84 -2.39
N GLN A 30 24.14 -3.25 -1.28
CA GLN A 30 24.80 -4.00 -0.20
C GLN A 30 25.00 -5.49 -0.52
N LYS A 31 24.46 -5.98 -1.65
CA LYS A 31 24.39 -7.42 -1.97
C LYS A 31 23.69 -8.21 -0.86
N HIS A 32 22.66 -7.62 -0.26
CA HIS A 32 21.82 -8.24 0.76
C HIS A 32 20.80 -9.16 0.09
N HIS A 33 21.20 -10.40 -0.17
CA HIS A 33 20.39 -11.37 -0.91
C HIS A 33 19.37 -12.12 -0.04
N VAL A 34 19.46 -12.03 1.28
CA VAL A 34 18.62 -12.76 2.23
C VAL A 34 18.10 -11.81 3.29
N ALA A 35 16.86 -11.38 3.13
CA ALA A 35 16.14 -10.63 4.16
C ALA A 35 15.74 -11.54 5.32
N SER A 36 15.92 -11.06 6.54
CA SER A 36 15.33 -11.67 7.74
C SER A 36 13.81 -11.66 7.68
N ASP A 37 13.16 -12.49 8.49
CA ASP A 37 11.69 -12.49 8.59
C ASP A 37 11.14 -11.10 8.95
N ALA A 38 11.76 -10.39 9.89
CA ALA A 38 11.35 -9.06 10.27
C ALA A 38 11.46 -8.04 9.11
N GLU A 39 12.53 -8.11 8.33
CA GLU A 39 12.73 -7.27 7.15
C GLU A 39 11.70 -7.59 6.05
N ARG A 40 11.51 -8.87 5.74
CA ARG A 40 10.58 -9.32 4.70
C ARG A 40 9.14 -8.93 5.06
N GLU A 41 8.72 -9.21 6.29
CA GLU A 41 7.39 -8.89 6.77
C GLU A 41 7.14 -7.38 6.85
N ARG A 42 8.15 -6.58 7.24
CA ARG A 42 8.05 -5.12 7.17
C ARG A 42 7.79 -4.64 5.75
N MET A 43 8.52 -5.19 4.77
CA MET A 43 8.36 -4.82 3.36
C MET A 43 7.00 -5.28 2.81
N PHE A 44 6.48 -6.44 3.25
CA PHE A 44 5.13 -6.88 2.92
C PHE A 44 4.06 -5.95 3.52
N ALA A 45 4.15 -5.63 4.81
CA ALA A 45 3.25 -4.68 5.46
C ALA A 45 3.28 -3.30 4.76
N LEU A 46 4.47 -2.80 4.40
CA LEU A 46 4.61 -1.50 3.76
C LEU A 46 3.94 -1.46 2.37
N ARG A 47 4.18 -2.45 1.50
CA ARG A 47 3.52 -2.49 0.18
C ARG A 47 2.00 -2.65 0.29
N ALA A 48 1.52 -3.45 1.25
CA ALA A 48 0.09 -3.64 1.48
C ALA A 48 -0.57 -2.37 2.02
N HIS A 49 0.10 -1.66 2.94
CA HIS A 49 -0.31 -0.34 3.41
C HIS A 49 -0.40 0.67 2.26
N ILE A 50 0.60 0.70 1.38
CA ILE A 50 0.60 1.59 0.22
C ILE A 50 -0.62 1.33 -0.68
N ALA A 51 -0.88 0.06 -1.03
CA ALA A 51 -2.02 -0.30 -1.88
C ALA A 51 -3.37 0.06 -1.24
N ARG A 52 -3.54 -0.24 0.06
CA ARG A 52 -4.78 0.09 0.80
C ARG A 52 -5.00 1.60 0.89
N GLU A 53 -3.98 2.38 1.24
CA GLU A 53 -4.13 3.83 1.35
C GLU A 53 -4.37 4.50 -0.01
N ALA A 54 -3.74 4.02 -1.09
CA ALA A 54 -4.03 4.49 -2.44
C ALA A 54 -5.51 4.28 -2.81
N MET A 55 -6.05 3.09 -2.51
CA MET A 55 -7.46 2.76 -2.71
C MET A 55 -8.38 3.66 -1.89
N LEU A 56 -8.08 3.90 -0.60
CA LEU A 56 -8.89 4.77 0.26
C LEU A 56 -8.87 6.23 -0.23
N ILE A 57 -7.71 6.74 -0.68
CA ILE A 57 -7.62 8.06 -1.30
C ILE A 57 -8.52 8.14 -2.54
N ALA A 58 -8.52 7.11 -3.39
CA ALA A 58 -9.35 7.09 -4.59
C ALA A 58 -10.85 7.09 -4.29
N VAL A 59 -11.29 6.30 -3.31
CA VAL A 59 -12.68 6.29 -2.83
C VAL A 59 -13.11 7.66 -2.30
N ASP A 60 -12.24 8.33 -1.54
CA ASP A 60 -12.52 9.68 -1.04
C ASP A 60 -12.63 10.70 -2.19
N VAL A 61 -11.73 10.63 -3.17
CA VAL A 61 -11.78 11.48 -4.37
C VAL A 61 -13.08 11.25 -5.15
N GLN A 62 -13.48 10.00 -5.37
CA GLN A 62 -14.74 9.68 -6.05
C GLN A 62 -15.95 10.21 -5.29
N THR A 63 -15.96 10.08 -3.96
CA THR A 63 -17.05 10.59 -3.12
C THR A 63 -17.13 12.12 -3.15
N MET A 64 -15.97 12.80 -3.12
CA MET A 64 -15.89 14.26 -3.24
C MET A 64 -16.34 14.79 -4.61
N ALA A 65 -16.11 14.03 -5.67
CA ALA A 65 -16.50 14.40 -7.04
C ALA A 65 -18.01 14.23 -7.30
N GLY A 66 -18.73 13.54 -6.41
CA GLY A 66 -20.18 13.41 -6.44
C GLY A 66 -20.70 12.39 -7.47
N GLY A 67 -22.02 12.36 -7.64
CA GLY A 67 -22.70 11.30 -8.40
C GLY A 67 -22.31 11.18 -9.87
N SER A 68 -21.76 12.22 -10.50
CA SER A 68 -21.27 12.13 -11.88
C SER A 68 -20.02 11.25 -12.02
N ALA A 69 -19.20 11.15 -10.97
CA ALA A 69 -17.94 10.42 -11.00
C ALA A 69 -18.11 8.88 -10.99
N ILE A 70 -19.35 8.37 -10.96
CA ILE A 70 -19.64 6.93 -11.00
C ILE A 70 -19.97 6.45 -12.42
N PHE A 71 -20.17 7.37 -13.37
CA PHE A 71 -20.58 6.99 -14.71
C PHE A 71 -19.45 6.26 -15.44
N LYS A 72 -19.82 5.19 -16.15
CA LYS A 72 -18.88 4.41 -16.95
C LYS A 72 -18.15 5.31 -17.93
N GLY A 73 -16.82 5.28 -17.87
CA GLY A 73 -15.94 6.09 -18.72
C GLY A 73 -15.41 7.35 -18.03
N ASP A 74 -15.98 7.76 -16.90
CA ASP A 74 -15.38 8.79 -16.06
C ASP A 74 -13.98 8.31 -15.59
N PRO A 75 -12.93 9.13 -15.73
CA PRO A 75 -11.60 8.78 -15.25
C PRO A 75 -11.56 8.40 -13.76
N ILE A 76 -12.37 9.03 -12.92
CA ILE A 76 -12.42 8.80 -11.47
C ILE A 76 -12.99 7.42 -11.15
N GLU A 77 -14.08 7.04 -11.82
CA GLU A 77 -14.62 5.69 -11.74
C GLU A 77 -13.55 4.65 -12.10
N ARG A 78 -12.81 4.89 -13.19
CA ARG A 78 -11.83 3.94 -13.72
C ARG A 78 -10.69 3.71 -12.74
N PHE A 79 -9.97 4.76 -12.34
CA PHE A 79 -8.82 4.55 -11.46
C PHE A 79 -9.24 4.04 -10.08
N THR A 80 -10.45 4.37 -9.60
CA THR A 80 -10.93 3.88 -8.30
C THR A 80 -11.17 2.37 -8.35
N ARG A 81 -11.83 1.85 -9.40
CA ARG A 81 -11.96 0.39 -9.59
C ARG A 81 -10.61 -0.31 -9.73
N ASP A 82 -9.68 0.31 -10.46
CA ASP A 82 -8.35 -0.27 -10.68
C ASP A 82 -7.57 -0.36 -9.35
N LEU A 83 -7.62 0.67 -8.52
CA LEU A 83 -6.97 0.68 -7.21
C LEU A 83 -7.62 -0.28 -6.20
N ILE A 84 -8.95 -0.44 -6.23
CA ILE A 84 -9.63 -1.49 -5.47
C ILE A 84 -9.09 -2.86 -5.89
N THR A 85 -8.96 -3.11 -7.19
CA THR A 85 -8.44 -4.38 -7.70
C THR A 85 -7.01 -4.63 -7.22
N ILE A 86 -6.13 -3.62 -7.28
CA ILE A 86 -4.73 -3.72 -6.80
C ILE A 86 -4.69 -4.07 -5.31
N ALA A 87 -5.53 -3.44 -4.49
CA ALA A 87 -5.60 -3.68 -3.05
C ALA A 87 -6.12 -5.09 -2.68
N THR A 88 -6.79 -5.77 -3.61
CA THR A 88 -7.24 -7.16 -3.42
C THR A 88 -6.22 -8.22 -3.84
N HIS A 89 -5.10 -7.82 -4.45
CA HIS A 89 -4.07 -8.76 -4.84
C HIS A 89 -3.43 -9.41 -3.61
N THR A 90 -3.16 -10.72 -3.66
CA THR A 90 -2.67 -11.47 -2.49
C THR A 90 -1.38 -10.91 -1.88
N THR A 91 -0.50 -10.32 -2.69
CA THR A 91 0.74 -9.66 -2.21
C THR A 91 0.52 -8.28 -1.59
N HIS A 92 -0.72 -7.78 -1.57
CA HIS A 92 -1.13 -6.50 -1.00
C HIS A 92 -2.27 -6.62 0.02
N LEU A 93 -2.73 -7.85 0.34
CA LEU A 93 -3.77 -8.06 1.33
C LEU A 93 -3.30 -7.53 2.68
N TYR A 94 -3.97 -6.48 3.16
CA TYR A 94 -3.50 -5.67 4.28
C TYR A 94 -3.50 -6.45 5.60
N GLU A 95 -4.54 -7.23 5.85
CA GLU A 95 -4.74 -8.01 7.06
C GLU A 95 -3.72 -9.14 7.17
N ASP A 96 -3.43 -9.83 6.05
CA ASP A 96 -2.41 -10.88 5.99
C ASP A 96 -1.01 -10.28 6.23
N ALA A 97 -0.71 -9.16 5.57
CA ALA A 97 0.57 -8.49 5.69
C ALA A 97 0.82 -7.95 7.12
N LEU A 98 -0.18 -7.33 7.73
CA LEU A 98 -0.06 -6.83 9.11
C LEU A 98 -0.03 -7.96 10.14
N GLN A 99 -0.73 -9.06 9.90
CA GLN A 99 -0.63 -10.22 10.78
C GLN A 99 0.80 -10.78 10.77
N GLY A 100 1.39 -10.96 9.59
CA GLY A 100 2.77 -11.41 9.44
C GLY A 100 3.77 -10.48 10.12
N TYR A 101 3.65 -9.17 9.86
CA TYR A 101 4.52 -8.17 10.47
C TYR A 101 4.35 -8.07 11.99
N GLY A 102 3.12 -8.16 12.50
CA GLY A 102 2.85 -8.20 13.94
C GLY A 102 3.50 -9.40 14.62
N LYS A 103 3.44 -10.59 14.01
CA LYS A 103 4.15 -11.78 14.52
C LYS A 103 5.66 -11.57 14.54
N ALA A 104 6.21 -10.97 13.49
CA ALA A 104 7.65 -10.74 13.38
C ALA A 104 8.16 -9.74 14.43
N LEU A 105 7.41 -8.66 14.69
CA LEU A 105 7.72 -7.68 15.75
C LEU A 105 7.75 -8.31 17.15
N MET A 106 6.93 -9.34 17.37
CA MET A 106 6.87 -10.04 18.66
C MET A 106 7.83 -11.24 18.73
N GLY A 107 8.58 -11.52 17.66
CA GLY A 107 9.51 -12.65 17.60
C GLY A 107 8.84 -14.03 17.63
N ILE A 108 7.55 -14.11 17.28
CA ILE A 108 6.75 -15.34 17.35
C ILE A 108 6.53 -16.01 15.98
N GLY A 109 7.07 -15.43 14.90
CA GLY A 109 7.06 -16.00 13.56
C GLY A 109 6.82 -14.96 12.47
N ALA A 110 6.60 -15.45 11.25
CA ALA A 110 6.32 -14.65 10.06
C ALA A 110 4.99 -15.08 9.43
N HIS A 111 4.59 -14.46 8.33
CA HIS A 111 3.52 -14.98 7.50
C HIS A 111 3.94 -16.35 6.93
N PRO A 112 3.09 -17.39 6.96
CA PRO A 112 3.48 -18.74 6.57
C PRO A 112 3.74 -18.92 5.06
N LEU A 113 3.31 -17.97 4.23
CA LEU A 113 3.38 -18.03 2.76
C LEU A 113 4.17 -16.88 2.12
N TRP A 114 4.42 -15.79 2.86
CA TRP A 114 4.95 -14.52 2.34
C TRP A 114 6.17 -14.06 3.13
#